data_AF-A0A2T2U4U9-F1
#
_entry.id   AF-A0A2T2U4U9-F1
#
_cell.length_a   1.000
_cell.length_b   1.000
_cell.length_c   1.000
_cell.angle_alpha   90.00
_cell.angle_beta   90.00
_cell.angle_gamma   90.00
#
_symmetry.space_group_name_H-M   'P 1'
#
loop_
_entity.id
_entity.type
_entity.pdbx_description
1 polymer ?
#
loop_
_entity_poly.entity_id
_entity_poly.type
_entity_poly.pdbx_seq_one_letter_code
_entity_poly.pdbx_strand_id
1 'polypeptide(L)'
;MTSWDRDFPTYSYEDRDVVLAEYRSAVQTVDSEEKLFANATNLAAVVAAGFGSVAVGSSGTSLDNVFPFTNGRIAALTAIVVLVSVYSLVTLSYFADRRKSITYAKRKIIVLRRMLGLSYGSSQLALPNNRLEAADMPHKIRLFPGWFSYVTYPFWIISVFSSVILWFLGGRLITATTLYASLPDVSLGILIATVGTWLLVTALFYRYLLYDTHENLYLSFARSLSSLLRLGLIKNVEFAIYEAHRAVQEHQRKNIDLDQFYDVLIFIEDRKFRTHSGVSLKALARAFLGYLGLKRRSGGSTLTQQLARTLLVTEFPKALRRKLAEFPLAFWVEAVFEKGEILDLHLVSVRFAHNANGIIDALKHYFGSIDIDITEAHVFFLVERISNINDKILSSKIDDTLKQSIDHNVIDNDTPEGVIKIYRDMVKKGKLSPRDTDSFRRLIDNWA
;
A
#
# COMPACT_ATOMS: atom_id res chain seq x y z
N MET A 1 -14.69 -25.89 -10.35
CA MET A 1 -13.78 -25.69 -9.19
C MET A 1 -14.45 -24.68 -8.28
N THR A 2 -14.66 -25.03 -7.02
CA THR A 2 -15.34 -24.10 -6.09
C THR A 2 -14.39 -22.92 -5.79
N SER A 3 -14.90 -21.77 -5.36
CA SER A 3 -14.02 -20.67 -4.91
C SER A 3 -13.08 -21.11 -3.79
N TRP A 4 -13.44 -22.16 -3.07
CA TRP A 4 -12.76 -22.61 -1.88
C TRP A 4 -11.48 -23.40 -2.19
N ASP A 5 -11.53 -24.33 -3.15
CA ASP A 5 -10.35 -25.07 -3.63
C ASP A 5 -9.26 -24.14 -4.19
N ARG A 6 -9.66 -22.96 -4.69
CA ARG A 6 -8.76 -21.94 -5.22
C ARG A 6 -8.04 -21.18 -4.11
N ASP A 7 -8.69 -20.91 -2.98
CA ASP A 7 -8.13 -20.07 -1.92
C ASP A 7 -7.38 -20.90 -0.85
N PHE A 8 -7.70 -22.19 -0.71
CA PHE A 8 -7.08 -23.10 0.26
C PHE A 8 -6.75 -24.47 -0.37
N PRO A 9 -5.83 -24.54 -1.33
CA PRO A 9 -5.56 -25.77 -2.10
C PRO A 9 -4.94 -26.90 -1.25
N THR A 10 -4.39 -26.60 -0.08
CA THR A 10 -3.73 -27.55 0.82
C THR A 10 -4.63 -28.07 1.95
N TYR A 11 -5.82 -27.51 2.12
CA TYR A 11 -6.69 -27.90 3.23
C TYR A 11 -7.51 -29.15 2.89
N SER A 12 -7.45 -30.14 3.77
CA SER A 12 -8.21 -31.38 3.67
C SER A 12 -9.37 -31.42 4.67
N TYR A 13 -10.41 -32.20 4.40
CA TYR A 13 -11.52 -32.40 5.35
C TYR A 13 -11.09 -33.16 6.62
N GLU A 14 -9.96 -33.86 6.60
CA GLU A 14 -9.39 -34.55 7.76
C GLU A 14 -8.87 -33.55 8.80
N ASP A 15 -8.41 -32.36 8.36
CA ASP A 15 -7.90 -31.30 9.24
C ASP A 15 -9.00 -30.44 9.87
N ARG A 16 -10.28 -30.79 9.68
CA ARG A 16 -11.43 -30.00 10.12
C ARG A 16 -11.45 -29.77 11.62
N ASP A 17 -11.09 -30.78 12.41
CA ASP A 17 -11.11 -30.68 13.87
C ASP A 17 -10.05 -29.70 14.39
N VAL A 18 -8.87 -29.66 13.75
CA VAL A 18 -7.81 -28.70 14.06
C VAL A 18 -8.28 -27.29 13.75
N VAL A 19 -8.90 -27.08 12.59
CA VAL A 19 -9.44 -25.77 12.21
C VAL A 19 -10.59 -25.33 13.13
N LEU A 20 -11.44 -26.26 13.57
CA LEU A 20 -12.49 -25.98 14.55
C LEU A 20 -11.92 -25.58 15.92
N ALA A 21 -10.88 -26.28 16.39
CA ALA A 21 -10.20 -25.94 17.64
C ALA A 21 -9.56 -24.55 17.56
N GLU A 22 -8.86 -24.27 16.46
CA GLU A 22 -8.21 -23.00 16.21
C GLU A 22 -9.23 -21.85 16.10
N TYR A 23 -10.37 -22.12 15.45
CA TYR A 23 -11.47 -21.17 15.35
C TYR A 23 -12.02 -20.82 16.73
N ARG A 24 -12.28 -21.82 17.59
CA ARG A 24 -12.75 -21.60 18.97
C ARG A 24 -11.75 -20.79 19.78
N SER A 25 -10.46 -21.12 19.69
CA SER A 25 -9.40 -20.36 20.35
C SER A 25 -9.39 -18.90 19.90
N ALA A 26 -9.44 -18.66 18.59
CA ALA A 26 -9.44 -17.30 18.04
C ALA A 26 -10.66 -16.48 18.50
N VAL A 27 -11.85 -17.10 18.56
CA VAL A 27 -13.07 -16.46 19.09
C VAL A 27 -12.92 -16.09 20.57
N GLN A 28 -12.39 -16.99 21.39
CA GLN A 28 -12.12 -16.72 22.81
C GLN A 28 -11.12 -15.59 22.99
N THR A 29 -10.05 -15.56 22.19
CA THR A 29 -9.08 -14.46 22.20
C THR A 29 -9.77 -13.13 21.90
N VAL A 30 -10.59 -13.03 20.85
CA VAL A 30 -11.30 -11.79 20.51
C VAL A 30 -12.18 -11.31 21.67
N ASP A 31 -13.01 -12.17 22.25
CA ASP A 31 -13.92 -11.79 23.34
C ASP A 31 -13.16 -11.33 24.59
N SER A 32 -12.08 -12.05 24.95
CA SER A 32 -11.23 -11.69 26.09
C SER A 32 -10.52 -10.34 25.89
N GLU A 33 -9.95 -10.10 24.70
CA GLU A 33 -9.22 -8.89 24.39
C GLU A 33 -10.14 -7.67 24.23
N GLU A 34 -11.34 -7.82 23.67
CA GLU A 34 -12.33 -6.74 23.60
C GLU A 34 -12.81 -6.31 24.99
N LYS A 35 -13.05 -7.26 25.90
CA LYS A 35 -13.40 -6.96 27.30
C LYS A 35 -12.26 -6.23 28.00
N LEU A 36 -11.02 -6.71 27.87
CA LEU A 36 -9.84 -6.06 28.43
C LEU A 36 -9.64 -4.65 27.87
N PHE A 37 -9.82 -4.48 26.56
CA PHE A 37 -9.73 -3.18 25.89
C PHE A 37 -10.76 -2.19 26.43
N ALA A 38 -12.03 -2.59 26.54
CA ALA A 38 -13.09 -1.74 27.08
C ALA A 38 -12.84 -1.35 28.55
N ASN A 39 -12.47 -2.32 29.39
CA ASN A 39 -12.17 -2.07 30.80
C ASN A 39 -10.97 -1.14 30.99
N ALA A 40 -9.89 -1.36 30.22
CA ALA A 40 -8.72 -0.50 30.24
C ALA A 40 -9.05 0.93 29.79
N THR A 41 -9.92 1.09 28.79
CA THR A 41 -10.36 2.40 28.30
C THR A 41 -11.10 3.18 29.38
N ASN A 42 -12.02 2.53 30.08
CA ASN A 42 -12.76 3.14 31.19
C ASN A 42 -11.82 3.51 32.34
N LEU A 43 -10.87 2.64 32.70
CA LEU A 43 -9.88 2.93 33.72
C LEU A 43 -8.98 4.10 33.32
N ALA A 44 -8.52 4.16 32.07
CA ALA A 44 -7.73 5.28 31.57
C ALA A 44 -8.50 6.61 31.66
N ALA A 45 -9.80 6.61 31.35
CA ALA A 45 -10.65 7.80 31.51
C ALA A 45 -10.74 8.26 32.97
N VAL A 46 -10.94 7.32 33.91
CA VAL A 46 -11.00 7.62 35.36
C VAL A 46 -9.67 8.15 35.88
N VAL A 47 -8.56 7.48 35.55
CA VAL A 47 -7.21 7.91 35.93
C VAL A 47 -6.90 9.29 35.37
N ALA A 48 -7.24 9.53 34.11
CA ALA A 48 -7.01 10.81 33.46
C ALA A 48 -7.86 11.94 34.07
N ALA A 49 -9.12 11.68 34.43
CA ALA A 49 -9.95 12.62 35.18
C ALA A 49 -9.37 12.91 36.57
N GLY A 50 -8.86 11.90 37.28
CA GLY A 50 -8.18 12.05 38.56
C GLY A 50 -6.94 12.95 38.47
N PHE A 51 -6.04 12.68 37.52
CA PHE A 51 -4.86 13.53 37.29
C PHE A 51 -5.22 14.94 36.83
N GLY A 52 -6.24 15.08 35.97
CA GLY A 52 -6.76 16.39 35.57
C GLY A 52 -7.27 17.20 36.77
N SER A 53 -8.02 16.56 37.67
CA SER A 53 -8.49 17.20 38.91
C SER A 53 -7.36 17.59 39.83
N VAL A 54 -6.29 16.79 39.94
CA VAL A 54 -5.12 17.14 40.76
C VAL A 54 -4.36 18.32 40.15
N ALA A 55 -4.16 18.32 38.83
CA ALA A 55 -3.47 19.40 38.13
C ALA A 55 -4.23 20.74 38.21
N VAL A 56 -5.57 20.71 38.19
CA VAL A 56 -6.43 21.90 38.34
C VAL A 56 -6.60 22.30 39.82
N GLY A 57 -6.74 21.32 40.71
CA GLY A 57 -7.00 21.51 42.14
C GLY A 57 -5.78 21.97 42.94
N SER A 58 -4.56 21.72 42.48
CA SER A 58 -3.33 22.20 43.13
C SER A 58 -3.03 23.69 42.84
N SER A 59 -4.05 24.48 42.54
CA SER A 59 -3.93 25.87 42.07
C SER A 59 -3.45 26.87 43.13
N GLY A 60 -3.38 26.49 44.41
CA GLY A 60 -2.73 27.29 45.45
C GLY A 60 -2.03 26.43 46.50
N THR A 61 -0.76 26.71 46.77
CA THR A 61 0.05 26.30 47.95
C THR A 61 0.69 24.90 48.00
N SER A 62 0.19 23.85 47.34
CA SER A 62 0.73 22.49 47.62
C SER A 62 2.09 22.19 46.98
N LEU A 63 2.38 22.67 45.77
CA LEU A 63 3.65 22.41 45.07
C LEU A 63 4.80 23.29 45.59
N ASP A 64 4.47 24.52 46.02
CA ASP A 64 5.45 25.46 46.57
C ASP A 64 6.05 24.98 47.90
N ASN A 65 5.28 24.19 48.68
CA ASN A 65 5.71 23.60 49.95
C ASN A 65 6.53 22.31 49.78
N VAL A 66 6.41 21.61 48.64
CA VAL A 66 7.09 20.32 48.41
C VAL A 66 8.49 20.52 47.81
N PHE A 67 8.72 21.59 47.02
CA PHE A 67 10.02 21.89 46.42
C PHE A 67 10.45 23.34 46.72
N PRO A 68 11.19 23.60 47.81
CA PRO A 68 11.46 24.97 48.28
C PRO A 68 12.53 25.74 47.47
N PHE A 69 13.36 25.07 46.66
CA PHE A 69 14.43 25.71 45.88
C PHE A 69 14.03 25.94 44.41
N THR A 70 14.31 27.11 43.85
CA THR A 70 13.95 27.51 42.47
C THR A 70 14.48 26.54 41.40
N ASN A 71 15.74 26.11 41.51
CA ASN A 71 16.32 25.10 40.59
C ASN A 71 15.71 23.71 40.79
N GLY A 72 15.36 23.35 42.04
CA GLY A 72 14.68 22.09 42.36
C GLY A 72 13.25 22.04 41.81
N ARG A 73 12.54 23.18 41.78
CA ARG A 73 11.20 23.30 41.20
C ARG A 73 11.20 23.05 39.69
N ILE A 74 12.15 23.65 38.97
CA ILE A 74 12.28 23.45 37.52
C ILE A 74 12.59 21.97 37.22
N ALA A 75 13.54 21.37 37.94
CA ALA A 75 13.89 19.97 37.79
C ALA A 75 12.72 19.00 38.11
N ALA A 76 11.93 19.31 39.13
CA ALA A 76 10.75 18.51 39.47
C ALA A 76 9.66 18.61 38.39
N LEU A 77 9.38 19.83 37.89
CA LEU A 77 8.38 20.05 36.84
C LEU A 77 8.79 19.41 35.51
N THR A 78 10.07 19.51 35.11
CA THR A 78 10.57 18.82 33.91
C THR A 78 10.47 17.31 34.05
N ALA A 79 10.81 16.75 35.22
CA ALA A 79 10.68 15.32 35.47
C ALA A 79 9.22 14.84 35.35
N ILE A 80 8.25 15.61 35.88
CA ILE A 80 6.82 15.29 35.76
C ILE A 80 6.37 15.37 34.29
N VAL A 81 6.78 16.40 33.54
CA VAL A 81 6.48 16.52 32.10
C VAL A 81 6.99 15.32 31.32
N VAL A 82 8.22 14.89 31.57
CA VAL A 82 8.81 13.70 30.93
C VAL A 82 8.03 12.45 31.32
N LEU A 83 7.72 12.27 32.61
CA LEU A 83 6.97 11.11 33.11
C LEU A 83 5.58 11.02 32.47
N VAL A 84 4.84 12.13 32.43
CA VAL A 84 3.51 12.19 31.79
C VAL A 84 3.61 11.86 30.30
N SER A 85 4.63 12.40 29.62
CA SER A 85 4.86 12.15 28.18
C SER A 85 5.16 10.67 27.91
N VAL A 86 6.08 10.08 28.69
CA VAL A 86 6.44 8.66 28.59
C VAL A 86 5.25 7.76 28.90
N TYR A 87 4.54 8.03 30.00
CA TYR A 87 3.34 7.28 30.38
C TYR A 87 2.29 7.30 29.27
N SER A 88 2.07 8.46 28.64
CA SER A 88 1.10 8.60 27.56
C SER A 88 1.50 7.75 26.34
N LEU A 89 2.76 7.79 25.93
CA LEU A 89 3.26 6.98 24.80
C LEU A 89 3.21 5.47 25.08
N VAL A 90 3.57 5.05 26.29
CA VAL A 90 3.49 3.63 26.71
C VAL A 90 2.05 3.16 26.72
N THR A 91 1.13 3.96 27.26
CA THR A 91 -0.29 3.61 27.32
C THR A 91 -0.90 3.53 25.92
N LEU A 92 -0.58 4.48 25.03
CA LEU A 92 -0.98 4.42 23.63
C LEU A 92 -0.44 3.17 22.92
N SER A 93 0.79 2.77 23.22
CA SER A 93 1.40 1.54 22.69
C SER A 93 0.64 0.29 23.13
N TYR A 94 0.30 0.21 24.42
CA TYR A 94 -0.53 -0.86 24.96
C TYR A 94 -1.87 -0.99 24.23
N PHE A 95 -2.60 0.12 24.03
CA PHE A 95 -3.88 0.09 23.30
C PHE A 95 -3.71 -0.29 21.82
N ALA A 96 -2.63 0.14 21.19
CA ALA A 96 -2.33 -0.23 19.81
C ALA A 96 -2.06 -1.74 19.68
N ASP A 97 -1.33 -2.35 20.61
CA ASP A 97 -1.03 -3.78 20.58
C ASP A 97 -2.25 -4.64 20.87
N ARG A 98 -3.10 -4.22 21.83
CA ARG A 98 -4.41 -4.87 22.04
C ARG A 98 -5.27 -4.80 20.79
N ARG A 99 -5.27 -3.66 20.11
CA ARG A 99 -5.99 -3.51 18.83
C ARG A 99 -5.44 -4.43 17.74
N LYS A 100 -4.13 -4.61 17.64
CA LYS A 100 -3.52 -5.59 16.73
C LYS A 100 -4.00 -7.01 17.04
N SER A 101 -3.93 -7.43 18.30
CA SER A 101 -4.39 -8.75 18.76
C SER A 101 -5.84 -9.03 18.34
N ILE A 102 -6.74 -8.10 18.67
CA ILE A 102 -8.17 -8.17 18.29
C ILE A 102 -8.34 -8.27 16.77
N THR A 103 -7.61 -7.45 16.01
CA THR A 103 -7.75 -7.39 14.55
C THR A 103 -7.21 -8.67 13.88
N TYR A 104 -6.07 -9.19 14.32
CA TYR A 104 -5.50 -10.43 13.78
C TYR A 104 -6.36 -11.64 14.13
N ALA A 105 -6.85 -11.74 15.36
CA ALA A 105 -7.77 -12.81 15.74
C ALA A 105 -9.07 -12.73 14.93
N LYS A 106 -9.61 -11.53 14.69
CA LYS A 106 -10.77 -11.34 13.79
C LYS A 106 -10.50 -11.74 12.34
N ARG A 107 -9.34 -11.37 11.77
CA ARG A 107 -8.90 -11.78 10.42
C ARG A 107 -8.79 -13.31 10.34
N LYS A 108 -8.22 -13.93 11.36
CA LYS A 108 -8.06 -15.38 11.49
C LYS A 108 -9.40 -16.10 11.56
N ILE A 109 -10.35 -15.59 12.34
CA ILE A 109 -11.73 -16.11 12.40
C ILE A 109 -12.36 -16.12 11.01
N ILE A 110 -12.22 -15.06 10.22
CA ILE A 110 -12.74 -15.01 8.84
C ILE A 110 -12.13 -16.12 7.99
N VAL A 111 -10.80 -16.25 8.01
CA VAL A 111 -10.08 -17.25 7.21
C VAL A 111 -10.49 -18.66 7.59
N LEU A 112 -10.46 -19.00 8.89
CA LEU A 112 -10.82 -20.31 9.41
C LEU A 112 -12.29 -20.64 9.12
N ARG A 113 -13.16 -19.66 9.23
CA ARG A 113 -14.58 -19.84 8.92
C ARG A 113 -14.81 -20.12 7.43
N ARG A 114 -14.06 -19.45 6.56
CA ARG A 114 -14.06 -19.73 5.11
C ARG A 114 -13.52 -21.13 4.84
N MET A 115 -12.43 -21.54 5.50
CA MET A 115 -11.90 -22.91 5.46
C MET A 115 -12.98 -23.93 5.89
N LEU A 116 -13.79 -23.67 6.91
CA LEU A 116 -14.85 -24.59 7.34
C LEU A 116 -16.09 -24.63 6.41
N GLY A 117 -16.09 -23.89 5.30
CA GLY A 117 -17.25 -23.80 4.40
C GLY A 117 -18.43 -23.02 4.95
N LEU A 118 -18.25 -22.30 6.07
CA LEU A 118 -19.28 -21.53 6.77
C LEU A 118 -19.45 -20.12 6.17
N SER A 119 -19.40 -19.97 4.85
CA SER A 119 -19.63 -18.68 4.18
C SER A 119 -21.13 -18.34 4.15
N TYR A 120 -21.52 -17.11 4.52
CA TYR A 120 -22.92 -16.66 4.43
C TYR A 120 -23.29 -16.09 3.04
N GLY A 121 -22.43 -16.28 2.02
CA GLY A 121 -22.65 -15.69 0.70
C GLY A 121 -22.80 -14.17 0.77
N SER A 122 -23.62 -13.58 -0.10
CA SER A 122 -23.88 -12.12 -0.16
C SER A 122 -24.73 -11.57 1.00
N SER A 123 -25.21 -12.41 1.91
CA SER A 123 -26.07 -11.99 3.02
C SER A 123 -25.23 -11.38 4.13
N GLN A 124 -25.14 -10.05 4.13
CA GLN A 124 -24.63 -9.29 5.26
C GLN A 124 -25.63 -9.38 6.41
N LEU A 125 -25.40 -10.27 7.38
CA LEU A 125 -26.03 -10.16 8.68
C LEU A 125 -25.43 -8.94 9.40
N ALA A 126 -26.09 -7.79 9.25
CA ALA A 126 -25.77 -6.58 9.99
C ALA A 126 -26.22 -6.75 11.43
N LEU A 127 -25.33 -7.22 12.31
CA LEU A 127 -25.56 -7.13 13.74
C LEU A 127 -25.11 -5.75 14.25
N PRO A 128 -25.90 -5.08 15.11
CA PRO A 128 -25.48 -3.84 15.75
C PRO A 128 -24.24 -4.11 16.64
N ASN A 129 -23.37 -3.10 16.81
CA ASN A 129 -22.14 -3.13 17.62
C ASN A 129 -20.91 -3.88 17.05
N ASN A 130 -20.49 -3.64 15.81
CA ASN A 130 -19.18 -4.11 15.29
C ASN A 130 -18.91 -5.62 15.44
N ARG A 131 -19.96 -6.44 15.51
CA ARG A 131 -19.85 -7.90 15.55
C ARG A 131 -19.49 -8.45 14.18
N LEU A 132 -18.57 -9.41 14.21
CA LEU A 132 -17.84 -9.87 13.04
C LEU A 132 -18.42 -11.19 12.53
N GLU A 133 -19.59 -11.14 11.89
CA GLU A 133 -20.23 -12.36 11.38
C GLU A 133 -20.53 -12.32 9.87
N ALA A 134 -20.11 -11.28 9.13
CA ALA A 134 -20.41 -11.16 7.70
C ALA A 134 -19.25 -10.66 6.81
N ALA A 135 -18.00 -10.74 7.29
CA ALA A 135 -16.85 -10.36 6.47
C ALA A 135 -16.24 -11.61 5.82
N ASP A 136 -16.34 -11.74 4.50
CA ASP A 136 -15.68 -12.83 3.75
C ASP A 136 -14.22 -12.51 3.39
N MET A 137 -13.80 -11.27 3.63
CA MET A 137 -12.47 -10.75 3.30
C MET A 137 -11.73 -10.28 4.56
N PRO A 138 -10.66 -10.97 5.00
CA PRO A 138 -9.94 -10.61 6.22
C PRO A 138 -9.34 -9.20 6.12
N HIS A 139 -8.79 -8.83 4.97
CA HIS A 139 -8.16 -7.53 4.75
C HIS A 139 -9.14 -6.35 4.77
N LYS A 140 -10.47 -6.58 4.82
CA LYS A 140 -11.45 -5.48 5.02
C LYS A 140 -11.40 -4.93 6.44
N ILE A 141 -11.03 -5.77 7.42
CA ILE A 141 -10.82 -5.32 8.80
C ILE A 141 -9.45 -4.67 8.87
N ARG A 142 -9.41 -3.37 9.18
CA ARG A 142 -8.16 -2.61 9.31
C ARG A 142 -7.72 -2.51 10.76
N LEU A 143 -6.41 -2.43 10.96
CA LEU A 143 -5.83 -2.04 12.25
C LEU A 143 -6.35 -0.66 12.64
N PHE A 144 -6.33 0.28 11.69
CA PHE A 144 -6.84 1.63 11.84
C PHE A 144 -8.03 1.92 10.91
N PRO A 145 -9.29 1.83 11.41
CA PRO A 145 -10.48 2.11 10.59
C PRO A 145 -10.77 3.61 10.46
N GLY A 146 -10.19 4.47 11.30
CA GLY A 146 -10.34 5.92 11.25
C GLY A 146 -10.32 6.59 12.62
N TRP A 147 -10.08 7.90 12.64
CA TRP A 147 -9.96 8.70 13.86
C TRP A 147 -11.24 8.78 14.69
N PHE A 148 -12.42 8.68 14.07
CA PHE A 148 -13.72 8.80 14.74
C PHE A 148 -14.41 7.46 15.01
N SER A 149 -13.63 6.38 15.02
CA SER A 149 -14.15 5.05 15.36
C SER A 149 -14.01 4.78 16.86
N TYR A 150 -14.86 3.87 17.39
CA TYR A 150 -14.77 3.39 18.78
C TYR A 150 -13.35 2.91 19.16
N VAL A 151 -12.64 2.32 18.18
CA VAL A 151 -11.27 1.83 18.33
C VAL A 151 -10.29 2.92 18.75
N THR A 152 -10.54 4.16 18.34
CA THR A 152 -9.62 5.29 18.53
C THR A 152 -10.00 6.14 19.76
N TYR A 153 -11.06 5.77 20.49
CA TYR A 153 -11.45 6.49 21.72
C TYR A 153 -10.37 6.52 22.80
N PRO A 154 -9.62 5.43 23.08
CA PRO A 154 -8.54 5.48 24.06
C PRO A 154 -7.46 6.49 23.68
N PHE A 155 -7.17 6.61 22.38
CA PHE A 155 -6.26 7.62 21.87
C PHE A 155 -6.73 9.03 22.22
N TRP A 156 -7.99 9.37 21.90
CA TRP A 156 -8.52 10.70 22.19
C TRP A 156 -8.50 11.02 23.68
N ILE A 157 -8.89 10.06 24.53
CA ILE A 157 -8.83 10.22 25.99
C ILE A 157 -7.38 10.53 26.41
N ILE A 158 -6.44 9.63 26.10
CA ILE A 158 -5.05 9.78 26.57
C ILE A 158 -4.39 11.04 26.01
N SER A 159 -4.53 11.30 24.70
CA SER A 159 -3.90 12.44 24.05
C SER A 159 -4.48 13.77 24.51
N VAL A 160 -5.80 13.89 24.68
CA VAL A 160 -6.42 15.14 25.15
C VAL A 160 -6.06 15.39 26.61
N PHE A 161 -6.18 14.40 27.49
CA PHE A 161 -5.86 14.58 28.90
C PHE A 161 -4.38 14.86 29.13
N SER A 162 -3.47 14.13 28.46
CA SER A 162 -2.04 14.42 28.55
C SER A 162 -1.71 15.81 28.01
N SER A 163 -2.35 16.26 26.94
CA SER A 163 -2.20 17.63 26.43
C SER A 163 -2.61 18.68 27.47
N VAL A 164 -3.74 18.48 28.15
CA VAL A 164 -4.21 19.40 29.20
C VAL A 164 -3.24 19.45 30.37
N ILE A 165 -2.75 18.29 30.83
CA ILE A 165 -1.77 18.21 31.92
C ILE A 165 -0.47 18.93 31.52
N LEU A 166 0.03 18.68 30.31
CA LEU A 166 1.23 19.32 29.79
C LEU A 166 1.06 20.84 29.59
N TRP A 167 -0.14 21.30 29.23
CA TRP A 167 -0.48 22.72 29.16
C TRP A 167 -0.34 23.40 30.54
N PHE A 168 -0.92 22.81 31.59
CA PHE A 168 -0.79 23.34 32.95
C PHE A 168 0.65 23.30 33.46
N LEU A 169 1.36 22.17 33.27
CA LEU A 169 2.75 22.02 33.71
C LEU A 169 3.70 22.95 32.93
N GLY A 170 3.50 23.10 31.62
CA GLY A 170 4.26 23.99 30.77
C GLY A 170 4.10 25.46 31.17
N GLY A 171 2.87 25.89 31.46
CA GLY A 171 2.59 27.24 31.98
C GLY A 171 3.35 27.51 33.29
N ARG A 172 3.34 26.55 34.22
CA ARG A 172 4.09 26.64 35.49
C ARG A 172 5.60 26.70 35.27
N LEU A 173 6.13 25.90 34.35
CA LEU A 173 7.55 25.89 34.02
C LEU A 173 8.01 27.23 33.43
N ILE A 174 7.20 27.85 32.57
CA ILE A 174 7.47 29.19 32.03
C ILE A 174 7.50 30.24 33.15
N THR A 175 6.55 30.20 34.09
CA THR A 175 6.54 31.12 35.24
C THR A 175 7.74 30.93 36.17
N ALA A 176 8.27 29.70 36.28
CA ALA A 176 9.39 29.38 37.16
C ALA A 176 10.76 29.80 36.60
N THR A 177 10.89 30.00 35.29
CA THR A 177 12.18 30.14 34.57
C THR A 177 12.58 31.57 34.24
N THR A 178 11.98 32.59 34.87
CA THR A 178 12.15 34.06 34.60
C THR A 178 11.97 34.53 33.15
N LEU A 179 11.76 33.60 32.19
CA LEU A 179 11.38 33.83 30.78
C LEU A 179 10.09 34.63 30.61
N TYR A 180 9.28 34.73 31.66
CA TYR A 180 8.05 35.52 31.67
C TYR A 180 8.32 37.03 31.51
N ALA A 181 9.46 37.52 31.97
CA ALA A 181 9.79 38.95 31.94
C ALA A 181 10.06 39.49 30.52
N SER A 182 10.33 38.62 29.53
CA SER A 182 10.70 39.00 28.16
C SER A 182 9.62 38.72 27.11
N LEU A 183 8.50 38.06 27.44
CA LEU A 183 7.44 37.68 26.49
C LEU A 183 6.02 37.85 27.08
N PRO A 184 5.51 39.08 27.26
CA PRO A 184 4.18 39.31 27.84
C PRO A 184 3.02 38.76 26.99
N ASP A 185 3.09 38.94 25.66
CA ASP A 185 1.96 38.65 24.74
C ASP A 185 2.10 37.34 23.94
N VAL A 186 3.25 36.66 24.01
CA VAL A 186 3.54 35.45 23.20
C VAL A 186 3.31 34.14 23.99
N SER A 187 3.08 34.24 25.30
CA SER A 187 2.98 33.08 26.21
C SER A 187 1.80 32.15 25.88
N LEU A 188 0.61 32.68 25.57
CA LEU A 188 -0.56 31.87 25.25
C LEU A 188 -0.42 31.15 23.89
N GLY A 189 0.14 31.82 22.89
CA GLY A 189 0.36 31.23 21.55
C GLY A 189 1.35 30.06 21.59
N ILE A 190 2.44 30.19 22.34
CA ILE A 190 3.41 29.10 22.56
C ILE A 190 2.75 27.93 23.29
N LEU A 191 1.91 28.21 24.28
CA LEU A 191 1.22 27.18 25.06
C LEU A 191 0.18 26.41 24.21
N ILE A 192 -0.52 27.09 23.31
CA ILE A 192 -1.44 26.45 22.35
C ILE A 192 -0.66 25.65 21.30
N ALA A 193 0.45 26.18 20.79
CA ALA A 193 1.29 25.50 19.82
C ALA A 193 1.93 24.23 20.38
N THR A 194 2.35 24.24 21.65
CA THR A 194 2.91 23.05 22.33
C THR A 194 1.86 21.95 22.51
N VAL A 195 0.63 22.31 22.90
CA VAL A 195 -0.52 21.37 22.94
C VAL A 195 -0.79 20.78 21.55
N GLY A 196 -0.91 21.63 20.52
CA GLY A 196 -1.16 21.18 19.15
C GLY A 196 -0.05 20.26 18.63
N THR A 197 1.21 20.58 18.95
CA THR A 197 2.37 19.76 18.59
C THR A 197 2.34 18.40 19.31
N TRP A 198 2.04 18.38 20.60
CA TRP A 198 1.93 17.13 21.37
C TRP A 198 0.80 16.23 20.86
N LEU A 199 -0.36 16.81 20.55
CA LEU A 199 -1.50 16.08 19.98
C LEU A 199 -1.13 15.51 18.61
N LEU A 200 -0.40 16.27 17.78
CA LEU A 200 0.12 15.81 16.50
C LEU A 200 1.16 14.69 16.66
N VAL A 201 2.10 14.81 17.60
CA VAL A 201 3.11 13.77 17.89
C VAL A 201 2.44 12.47 18.33
N THR A 202 1.52 12.54 19.29
CA THR A 202 0.79 11.36 19.77
C THR A 202 -0.10 10.77 18.66
N ALA A 203 -0.70 11.58 17.80
CA ALA A 203 -1.47 11.12 16.65
C ALA A 203 -0.59 10.37 15.64
N LEU A 204 0.55 10.96 15.25
CA LEU A 204 1.48 10.31 14.33
C LEU A 204 2.05 9.03 14.92
N PHE A 205 2.38 9.03 16.22
CA PHE A 205 2.88 7.86 16.93
C PHE A 205 1.83 6.74 16.98
N TYR A 206 0.60 7.04 17.40
CA TYR A 206 -0.48 6.06 17.44
C TYR A 206 -0.82 5.52 16.04
N ARG A 207 -0.78 6.39 15.03
CA ARG A 207 -0.99 5.99 13.63
C ARG A 207 0.11 5.06 13.12
N TYR A 208 1.37 5.35 13.45
CA TYR A 208 2.53 4.54 13.11
C TYR A 208 2.42 3.13 13.70
N LEU A 209 2.01 3.02 14.96
CA LEU A 209 1.81 1.72 15.62
C LEU A 209 0.72 0.87 14.98
N LEU A 210 -0.23 1.48 14.25
CA LEU A 210 -1.36 0.83 13.61
C LEU A 210 -1.25 0.79 12.08
N TYR A 211 -0.03 0.87 11.53
CA TYR A 211 0.17 0.54 10.12
C TYR A 211 -0.10 -0.93 9.85
N ASP A 212 -0.87 -1.19 8.79
CA ASP A 212 -1.01 -2.53 8.20
C ASP A 212 0.29 -2.97 7.53
N THR A 213 0.37 -4.24 7.13
CA THR A 213 1.58 -4.93 6.65
C THR A 213 2.37 -4.16 5.59
N HIS A 214 1.68 -3.57 4.61
CA HIS A 214 2.30 -2.81 3.53
C HIS A 214 1.99 -1.31 3.64
N GLU A 215 1.42 -0.84 4.74
CA GLU A 215 1.26 0.59 4.98
C GLU A 215 2.54 1.20 5.54
N ASN A 216 2.98 2.30 4.95
CA ASN A 216 4.12 3.06 5.45
C ASN A 216 3.92 4.57 5.24
N LEU A 217 4.96 5.35 5.55
CA LEU A 217 4.93 6.80 5.39
C LEU A 217 4.75 7.23 3.92
N TYR A 218 5.40 6.54 2.97
CA TYR A 218 5.28 6.84 1.54
C TYR A 218 3.84 6.68 1.05
N LEU A 219 3.15 5.61 1.46
CA LEU A 219 1.73 5.42 1.12
C LEU A 219 0.84 6.49 1.75
N SER A 220 1.10 6.83 3.01
CA SER A 220 0.35 7.88 3.71
C SER A 220 0.51 9.23 3.02
N PHE A 221 1.74 9.59 2.65
CA PHE A 221 2.03 10.79 1.86
C PHE A 221 1.35 10.74 0.48
N ALA A 222 1.45 9.60 -0.22
CA ALA A 222 0.82 9.43 -1.53
C ALA A 222 -0.70 9.56 -1.47
N ARG A 223 -1.36 9.04 -0.43
CA ARG A 223 -2.80 9.22 -0.19
C ARG A 223 -3.17 10.68 0.06
N SER A 224 -2.41 11.38 0.90
CA SER A 224 -2.62 12.81 1.16
C SER A 224 -2.47 13.63 -0.12
N LEU A 225 -1.41 13.39 -0.90
CA LEU A 225 -1.17 14.05 -2.18
C LEU A 225 -2.28 13.74 -3.19
N SER A 226 -2.69 12.47 -3.28
CA SER A 226 -3.76 12.05 -4.20
C SER A 226 -5.10 12.68 -3.83
N SER A 227 -5.41 12.80 -2.55
CA SER A 227 -6.60 13.52 -2.06
C SER A 227 -6.55 15.00 -2.46
N LEU A 228 -5.40 15.65 -2.31
CA LEU A 228 -5.21 17.04 -2.75
C LEU A 228 -5.40 17.19 -4.28
N LEU A 229 -4.92 16.23 -5.05
CA LEU A 229 -5.04 16.19 -6.51
C LEU A 229 -6.41 15.70 -7.00
N ARG A 230 -7.33 15.34 -6.09
CA ARG A 230 -8.66 14.73 -6.34
C ARG A 230 -8.57 13.47 -7.20
N LEU A 231 -7.69 12.55 -6.80
CA LEU A 231 -7.48 11.28 -7.49
C LEU A 231 -8.01 10.11 -6.68
N GLY A 232 -8.83 9.28 -7.32
CA GLY A 232 -9.27 8.01 -6.75
C GLY A 232 -8.11 7.04 -6.59
N LEU A 233 -7.78 6.70 -5.35
CA LEU A 233 -6.93 5.58 -5.00
C LEU A 233 -7.76 4.43 -4.42
N ILE A 234 -7.25 3.22 -4.60
CA ILE A 234 -7.85 2.04 -4.00
C ILE A 234 -7.91 2.21 -2.49
N LYS A 235 -9.11 2.06 -1.94
CA LYS A 235 -9.30 2.24 -0.49
C LYS A 235 -8.52 1.20 0.28
N ASN A 236 -8.53 -0.06 -0.19
CA ASN A 236 -7.93 -1.20 0.50
C ASN A 236 -6.70 -1.72 -0.27
N VAL A 237 -5.53 -1.20 0.08
CA VAL A 237 -4.27 -1.55 -0.56
C VAL A 237 -3.87 -2.99 -0.26
N GLU A 238 -4.04 -3.46 0.99
CA GLU A 238 -3.76 -4.85 1.37
C GLU A 238 -4.54 -5.86 0.55
N PHE A 239 -5.80 -5.58 0.28
CA PHE A 239 -6.62 -6.43 -0.58
C PHE A 239 -6.12 -6.43 -2.03
N ALA A 240 -5.69 -5.27 -2.55
CA ALA A 240 -5.14 -5.18 -3.90
C ALA A 240 -3.85 -6.01 -4.04
N ILE A 241 -2.97 -5.94 -3.03
CA ILE A 241 -1.73 -6.72 -2.98
C ILE A 241 -2.05 -8.22 -2.89
N TYR A 242 -2.97 -8.61 -2.01
CA TYR A 242 -3.41 -9.99 -1.88
C TYR A 242 -3.92 -10.56 -3.22
N GLU A 243 -4.78 -9.83 -3.93
CA GLU A 243 -5.28 -10.25 -5.24
C GLU A 243 -4.16 -10.38 -6.27
N ALA A 244 -3.16 -9.48 -6.22
CA ALA A 244 -2.04 -9.50 -7.14
C ALA A 244 -1.09 -10.68 -6.87
N HIS A 245 -0.74 -10.97 -5.60
CA HIS A 245 0.02 -12.17 -5.24
C HIS A 245 -0.74 -13.46 -5.58
N ARG A 246 -2.07 -13.48 -5.39
CA ARG A 246 -2.89 -14.63 -5.81
C ARG A 246 -2.79 -14.84 -7.32
N ALA A 247 -2.78 -13.77 -8.12
CA ALA A 247 -2.61 -13.87 -9.57
C ALA A 247 -1.24 -14.46 -9.95
N VAL A 248 -0.16 -14.10 -9.24
CA VAL A 248 1.18 -14.72 -9.43
C VAL A 248 1.15 -16.21 -9.12
N GLN A 249 0.54 -16.62 -8.00
CA GLN A 249 0.41 -18.04 -7.65
C GLN A 249 -0.42 -18.84 -8.67
N GLU A 250 -1.44 -18.23 -9.27
CA GLU A 250 -2.22 -18.85 -10.34
C GLU A 250 -1.39 -19.13 -11.61
N HIS A 251 -0.36 -18.32 -11.89
CA HIS A 251 0.58 -18.59 -12.99
C HIS A 251 1.45 -19.81 -12.70
N GLN A 252 2.03 -19.90 -11.50
CA GLN A 252 2.80 -21.06 -11.05
C GLN A 252 1.95 -22.34 -11.11
N ARG A 253 0.70 -22.28 -10.66
CA ARG A 253 -0.25 -23.41 -10.73
C ARG A 253 -0.55 -23.86 -12.16
N LYS A 254 -0.52 -22.93 -13.13
CA LYS A 254 -0.74 -23.21 -14.56
C LYS A 254 0.55 -23.52 -15.31
N ASN A 255 1.67 -23.68 -14.61
CA ASN A 255 2.98 -23.97 -15.17
C ASN A 255 3.43 -22.94 -16.23
N ILE A 256 3.05 -21.67 -16.04
CA ILE A 256 3.53 -20.55 -16.86
C ILE A 256 4.70 -19.92 -16.10
N ASP A 257 5.91 -20.14 -16.61
CA ASP A 257 7.10 -19.47 -16.10
C ASP A 257 7.10 -18.00 -16.51
N LEU A 258 7.15 -17.10 -15.52
CA LEU A 258 7.22 -15.66 -15.72
C LEU A 258 8.66 -15.16 -15.86
N ASP A 259 9.65 -15.93 -15.39
CA ASP A 259 11.05 -15.50 -15.35
C ASP A 259 11.60 -15.31 -16.77
N GLN A 260 11.17 -16.14 -17.73
CA GLN A 260 11.51 -16.00 -19.16
C GLN A 260 11.10 -14.65 -19.78
N PHE A 261 10.18 -13.89 -19.16
CA PHE A 261 9.77 -12.57 -19.65
C PHE A 261 10.65 -11.43 -19.15
N TYR A 262 11.45 -11.63 -18.09
CA TYR A 262 12.07 -10.52 -17.36
C TYR A 262 13.05 -9.71 -18.18
N ASP A 263 13.97 -10.36 -18.89
CA ASP A 263 15.04 -9.64 -19.58
C ASP A 263 14.50 -8.89 -20.80
N VAL A 264 13.56 -9.49 -21.54
CA VAL A 264 12.84 -8.82 -22.64
C VAL A 264 12.00 -7.65 -22.11
N LEU A 265 11.27 -7.84 -21.01
CA LEU A 265 10.46 -6.78 -20.38
C LEU A 265 11.32 -5.60 -19.92
N ILE A 266 12.40 -5.86 -19.19
CA ILE A 266 13.34 -4.84 -18.73
C ILE A 266 13.96 -4.12 -19.92
N PHE A 267 14.36 -4.85 -20.96
CA PHE A 267 15.03 -4.25 -22.11
C PHE A 267 14.12 -3.30 -22.90
N ILE A 268 12.87 -3.70 -23.12
CA ILE A 268 11.89 -2.95 -23.92
C ILE A 268 11.29 -1.78 -23.11
N GLU A 269 10.87 -2.02 -21.87
CA GLU A 269 10.13 -1.01 -21.08
C GLU A 269 11.05 -0.14 -20.20
N ASP A 270 12.07 -0.72 -19.56
CA ASP A 270 12.85 0.00 -18.54
C ASP A 270 14.27 -0.55 -18.33
N ARG A 271 15.19 -0.22 -19.24
CA ARG A 271 16.58 -0.73 -19.23
C ARG A 271 17.37 -0.47 -17.95
N LYS A 272 16.91 0.44 -17.10
CA LYS A 272 17.57 0.79 -15.83
C LYS A 272 16.82 0.29 -14.62
N PHE A 273 15.82 -0.56 -14.81
CA PHE A 273 14.94 -1.09 -13.77
C PHE A 273 15.69 -1.58 -12.53
N ARG A 274 16.73 -2.40 -12.74
CA ARG A 274 17.54 -2.99 -11.67
C ARG A 274 18.40 -1.95 -10.91
N THR A 275 18.58 -0.74 -11.44
CA THR A 275 19.51 0.28 -10.90
C THR A 275 18.83 1.48 -10.23
N HIS A 276 17.55 1.73 -10.51
CA HIS A 276 16.83 2.86 -9.90
C HIS A 276 15.86 2.41 -8.81
N SER A 277 15.54 3.29 -7.86
CA SER A 277 14.55 3.03 -6.81
C SER A 277 13.18 3.57 -7.24
N GLY A 278 12.53 2.91 -8.19
CA GLY A 278 11.19 3.25 -8.67
C GLY A 278 11.07 4.38 -9.69
N VAL A 279 11.89 5.43 -9.62
CA VAL A 279 11.86 6.53 -10.58
C VAL A 279 13.23 6.77 -11.20
N SER A 280 13.29 6.73 -12.53
CA SER A 280 14.50 7.05 -13.27
C SER A 280 14.56 8.56 -13.57
N LEU A 281 15.34 9.30 -12.78
CA LEU A 281 15.56 10.75 -12.99
C LEU A 281 16.11 11.05 -14.39
N LYS A 282 16.99 10.18 -14.91
CA LYS A 282 17.52 10.29 -16.27
C LYS A 282 16.42 10.07 -17.33
N ALA A 283 15.51 9.12 -17.12
CA ALA A 283 14.38 8.92 -18.03
C ALA A 283 13.41 10.11 -17.99
N LEU A 284 13.13 10.64 -16.79
CA LEU A 284 12.29 11.81 -16.60
C LEU A 284 12.88 13.05 -17.29
N ALA A 285 14.17 13.31 -17.12
CA ALA A 285 14.87 14.41 -17.79
C ALA A 285 14.85 14.25 -19.32
N ARG A 286 15.10 13.04 -19.84
CA ARG A 286 15.01 12.77 -21.29
C ARG A 286 13.60 12.99 -21.83
N ALA A 287 12.57 12.52 -21.11
CA ALA A 287 11.19 12.69 -21.50
C ALA A 287 10.78 14.17 -21.48
N PHE A 288 11.25 14.94 -20.49
CA PHE A 288 11.03 16.38 -20.41
C PHE A 288 11.72 17.14 -21.55
N LEU A 289 12.98 16.84 -21.85
CA LEU A 289 13.68 17.42 -23.01
C LEU A 289 12.99 17.06 -24.33
N GLY A 290 12.46 15.85 -24.44
CA GLY A 290 11.66 15.44 -25.60
C GLY A 290 10.32 16.16 -25.72
N TYR A 291 9.69 16.51 -24.60
CA TYR A 291 8.49 17.35 -24.58
C TYR A 291 8.79 18.79 -25.05
N LEU A 292 9.97 19.30 -24.73
CA LEU A 292 10.46 20.61 -25.20
C LEU A 292 10.97 20.61 -26.65
N GLY A 293 10.90 19.47 -27.36
CA GLY A 293 11.41 19.34 -28.73
C GLY A 293 12.93 19.28 -28.87
N LEU A 294 13.67 19.26 -27.75
CA LEU A 294 15.13 19.23 -27.72
C LEU A 294 15.71 17.83 -27.93
N LYS A 295 14.89 16.77 -27.78
CA LYS A 295 15.25 15.36 -28.02
C LYS A 295 14.09 14.59 -28.63
N ARG A 296 14.33 13.37 -29.13
CA ARG A 296 13.26 12.45 -29.56
C ARG A 296 12.32 12.17 -28.38
N ARG A 297 11.01 12.32 -28.62
CA ARG A 297 9.98 12.06 -27.60
C ARG A 297 10.05 10.59 -27.17
N SER A 298 10.21 10.36 -25.88
CA SER A 298 10.33 9.01 -25.29
C SER A 298 9.36 8.84 -24.11
N GLY A 299 8.98 7.59 -23.84
CA GLY A 299 8.24 7.24 -22.63
C GLY A 299 9.13 7.46 -21.40
N GLY A 300 8.64 8.23 -20.42
CA GLY A 300 9.37 8.54 -19.19
C GLY A 300 8.92 7.73 -17.98
N SER A 301 8.05 6.73 -18.15
CA SER A 301 7.50 5.93 -17.05
C SER A 301 8.32 4.66 -16.84
N THR A 302 8.72 4.40 -15.60
CA THR A 302 9.38 3.15 -15.18
C THR A 302 8.37 2.02 -15.00
N LEU A 303 8.83 0.75 -15.00
CA LEU A 303 7.98 -0.41 -14.73
C LEU A 303 7.27 -0.27 -13.37
N THR A 304 7.98 0.19 -12.34
CA THR A 304 7.43 0.45 -11.00
C THR A 304 6.30 1.49 -11.03
N GLN A 305 6.44 2.56 -11.81
CA GLN A 305 5.37 3.57 -11.96
C GLN A 305 4.16 2.99 -12.70
N GLN A 306 4.39 2.14 -13.71
CA GLN A 306 3.31 1.45 -14.41
C GLN A 306 2.57 0.49 -13.49
N LEU A 307 3.28 -0.26 -12.64
CA LEU A 307 2.69 -1.15 -11.64
C LEU A 307 1.87 -0.38 -10.61
N ALA A 308 2.46 0.67 -10.00
CA ALA A 308 1.79 1.51 -9.02
C ALA A 308 0.47 2.10 -9.57
N ARG A 309 0.49 2.55 -10.82
CA ARG A 309 -0.72 3.03 -11.51
C ARG A 309 -1.77 1.94 -11.64
N THR A 310 -1.37 0.74 -12.05
CA THR A 310 -2.30 -0.35 -12.36
C THR A 310 -2.93 -0.93 -11.11
N LEU A 311 -2.16 -1.10 -10.03
CA LEU A 311 -2.66 -1.66 -8.78
C LEU A 311 -3.45 -0.67 -7.92
N LEU A 312 -3.10 0.62 -7.91
CA LEU A 312 -3.55 1.53 -6.86
C LEU A 312 -4.47 2.64 -7.35
N VAL A 313 -4.43 3.01 -8.64
CA VAL A 313 -5.20 4.14 -9.16
C VAL A 313 -6.50 3.64 -9.75
N THR A 314 -7.64 4.05 -9.18
CA THR A 314 -8.97 3.57 -9.61
C THR A 314 -9.57 4.44 -10.72
N GLU A 315 -9.18 5.71 -10.80
CA GLU A 315 -9.71 6.66 -11.76
C GLU A 315 -8.57 7.19 -12.63
N PHE A 316 -8.82 7.38 -13.94
CA PHE A 316 -7.83 7.94 -14.86
C PHE A 316 -8.11 9.44 -15.09
N PRO A 317 -7.61 10.35 -14.22
CA PRO A 317 -7.73 11.80 -14.37
C PRO A 317 -6.85 12.29 -15.55
N LYS A 318 -6.81 13.61 -15.75
CA LYS A 318 -5.80 14.27 -16.61
C LYS A 318 -4.40 13.70 -16.36
N ALA A 319 -3.69 13.35 -17.44
CA ALA A 319 -2.43 12.60 -17.40
C ALA A 319 -1.36 13.18 -16.46
N LEU A 320 -1.30 14.51 -16.34
CA LEU A 320 -0.34 15.20 -15.46
C LEU A 320 -0.61 14.93 -13.97
N ARG A 321 -1.87 15.02 -13.51
CA ARG A 321 -2.22 14.77 -12.10
C ARG A 321 -1.89 13.33 -11.71
N ARG A 322 -2.26 12.38 -12.59
CA ARG A 322 -1.91 10.97 -12.41
C ARG A 322 -0.40 10.78 -12.26
N LYS A 323 0.39 11.41 -13.12
CA LYS A 323 1.86 11.28 -13.09
C LYS A 323 2.47 11.82 -11.79
N LEU A 324 1.92 12.89 -11.22
CA LEU A 324 2.36 13.43 -9.93
C LEU A 324 2.05 12.48 -8.76
N ALA A 325 0.94 11.74 -8.82
CA ALA A 325 0.61 10.74 -7.80
C ALA A 325 1.38 9.42 -7.97
N GLU A 326 1.71 9.02 -9.22
CA GLU A 326 2.56 7.85 -9.50
C GLU A 326 3.95 7.96 -8.84
N PHE A 327 4.48 9.18 -8.67
CA PHE A 327 5.83 9.40 -8.14
C PHE A 327 6.02 8.88 -6.70
N PRO A 328 5.27 9.35 -5.68
CA PRO A 328 5.39 8.79 -4.33
C PRO A 328 4.89 7.34 -4.23
N LEU A 329 3.95 6.91 -5.08
CA LEU A 329 3.50 5.52 -5.12
C LEU A 329 4.59 4.57 -5.64
N ALA A 330 5.43 5.00 -6.59
CA ALA A 330 6.54 4.19 -7.07
C ALA A 330 7.60 3.94 -5.97
N PHE A 331 7.89 4.94 -5.14
CA PHE A 331 8.76 4.74 -3.96
C PHE A 331 8.13 3.81 -2.94
N TRP A 332 6.80 3.90 -2.76
CA TRP A 332 6.08 2.96 -1.91
C TRP A 332 6.20 1.52 -2.42
N VAL A 333 5.96 1.28 -3.70
CA VAL A 333 6.10 -0.06 -4.32
C VAL A 333 7.50 -0.63 -4.09
N GLU A 334 8.55 0.18 -4.30
CA GLU A 334 9.95 -0.27 -4.13
C GLU A 334 10.37 -0.47 -2.67
N ALA A 335 9.68 0.17 -1.74
CA ALA A 335 9.90 -0.04 -0.32
C ALA A 335 9.18 -1.29 0.21
N VAL A 336 8.24 -1.84 -0.57
CA VAL A 336 7.37 -2.95 -0.18
C VAL A 336 7.75 -4.25 -0.89
N PHE A 337 8.10 -4.18 -2.17
CA PHE A 337 8.35 -5.35 -3.01
C PHE A 337 9.78 -5.40 -3.51
N GLU A 338 10.31 -6.61 -3.63
CA GLU A 338 11.59 -6.85 -4.28
C GLU A 338 11.49 -6.67 -5.80
N LYS A 339 12.65 -6.51 -6.47
CA LYS A 339 12.68 -6.26 -7.93
C LYS A 339 12.05 -7.38 -8.75
N GLY A 340 12.25 -8.64 -8.35
CA GLY A 340 11.62 -9.80 -9.00
C GLY A 340 10.09 -9.75 -8.83
N GLU A 341 9.62 -9.56 -7.60
CA GLU A 341 8.19 -9.46 -7.29
C GLU A 341 7.52 -8.32 -8.07
N ILE A 342 8.19 -7.18 -8.26
CA ILE A 342 7.66 -6.07 -9.07
C ILE A 342 7.44 -6.51 -10.52
N LEU A 343 8.31 -7.34 -11.09
CA LEU A 343 8.17 -7.85 -12.47
C LEU A 343 7.01 -8.84 -12.54
N ASP A 344 6.93 -9.79 -11.60
CA ASP A 344 5.80 -10.73 -11.48
C ASP A 344 4.47 -9.98 -11.39
N LEU A 345 4.36 -9.10 -10.40
CA LEU A 345 3.17 -8.28 -10.15
C LEU A 345 2.82 -7.41 -11.37
N HIS A 346 3.81 -6.91 -12.10
CA HIS A 346 3.58 -6.17 -13.33
C HIS A 346 2.99 -7.07 -14.41
N LEU A 347 3.61 -8.21 -14.69
CA LEU A 347 3.18 -9.13 -15.74
C LEU A 347 1.77 -9.70 -15.51
N VAL A 348 1.38 -9.93 -14.26
CA VAL A 348 0.03 -10.43 -13.94
C VAL A 348 -1.04 -9.34 -13.89
N SER A 349 -0.66 -8.07 -13.73
CA SER A 349 -1.62 -6.97 -13.60
C SER A 349 -1.72 -6.07 -14.82
N VAL A 350 -0.68 -6.04 -15.66
CA VAL A 350 -0.58 -5.10 -16.78
C VAL A 350 -1.69 -5.32 -17.80
N ARG A 351 -2.26 -4.21 -18.29
CA ARG A 351 -3.34 -4.24 -19.25
C ARG A 351 -2.82 -4.34 -20.68
N PHE A 352 -3.26 -5.35 -21.40
CA PHE A 352 -3.08 -5.54 -22.84
C PHE A 352 -4.26 -4.94 -23.63
N ALA A 353 -4.23 -5.07 -24.96
CA ALA A 353 -5.35 -4.71 -25.83
C ALA A 353 -6.64 -5.45 -25.43
N HIS A 354 -7.79 -4.89 -25.82
CA HIS A 354 -9.12 -5.47 -25.54
C HIS A 354 -9.43 -5.75 -24.06
N ASN A 355 -8.82 -4.99 -23.13
CA ASN A 355 -8.96 -5.17 -21.68
C ASN A 355 -8.54 -6.55 -21.16
N ALA A 356 -7.68 -7.28 -21.88
CA ALA A 356 -7.01 -8.44 -21.33
C ALA A 356 -6.04 -7.99 -20.23
N ASN A 357 -6.23 -8.45 -18.99
CA ASN A 357 -5.40 -8.04 -17.86
C ASN A 357 -4.46 -9.19 -17.48
N GLY A 358 -3.16 -8.92 -17.55
CA GLY A 358 -2.11 -9.89 -17.28
C GLY A 358 -1.85 -10.86 -18.43
N ILE A 359 -0.74 -11.60 -18.30
CA ILE A 359 -0.27 -12.54 -19.33
C ILE A 359 -1.28 -13.66 -19.63
N ILE A 360 -1.94 -14.25 -18.62
CA ILE A 360 -2.90 -15.35 -18.87
C ILE A 360 -4.03 -14.90 -19.80
N ASP A 361 -4.61 -13.73 -19.55
CA ASP A 361 -5.71 -13.23 -20.37
C ASP A 361 -5.20 -12.80 -21.75
N ALA A 362 -3.97 -12.29 -21.84
CA ALA A 362 -3.32 -11.98 -23.12
C ALA A 362 -3.08 -13.26 -23.94
N LEU A 363 -2.61 -14.35 -23.33
CA LEU A 363 -2.40 -15.63 -23.98
C LEU A 363 -3.71 -16.17 -24.57
N LYS A 364 -4.78 -16.18 -23.76
CA LYS A 364 -6.12 -16.54 -24.25
C LYS A 364 -6.60 -15.62 -25.37
N HIS A 365 -6.38 -14.31 -25.22
CA HIS A 365 -6.82 -13.34 -26.21
C HIS A 365 -6.10 -13.53 -27.55
N TYR A 366 -4.78 -13.67 -27.57
CA TYR A 366 -3.99 -13.76 -28.82
C TYR A 366 -3.94 -15.19 -29.37
N PHE A 367 -3.68 -16.20 -28.54
CA PHE A 367 -3.44 -17.57 -28.98
C PHE A 367 -4.63 -18.51 -28.78
N GLY A 368 -5.65 -18.11 -28.01
CA GLY A 368 -6.87 -18.90 -27.80
C GLY A 368 -6.76 -19.95 -26.70
N SER A 369 -5.55 -20.25 -26.23
CA SER A 369 -5.27 -21.18 -25.13
C SER A 369 -4.10 -20.64 -24.28
N ILE A 370 -4.01 -21.15 -23.05
CA ILE A 370 -2.82 -21.00 -22.19
C ILE A 370 -1.85 -22.18 -22.33
N ASP A 371 -2.33 -23.31 -22.87
CA ASP A 371 -1.55 -24.54 -23.06
C ASP A 371 -0.78 -24.47 -24.38
N ILE A 372 0.06 -23.44 -24.51
CA ILE A 372 0.97 -23.27 -25.64
C ILE A 372 2.41 -23.41 -25.15
N ASP A 373 3.29 -23.90 -26.02
CA ASP A 373 4.72 -23.83 -25.78
C ASP A 373 5.17 -22.38 -25.97
N ILE A 374 5.47 -21.69 -24.86
CA ILE A 374 5.84 -20.28 -24.87
C ILE A 374 7.30 -20.18 -25.31
N THR A 375 7.50 -19.93 -26.60
CA THR A 375 8.84 -19.65 -27.14
C THR A 375 9.25 -18.19 -26.93
N GLU A 376 10.53 -17.88 -27.12
CA GLU A 376 11.06 -16.51 -27.03
C GLU A 376 10.32 -15.52 -27.96
N ALA A 377 9.88 -15.99 -29.13
CA ALA A 377 9.06 -15.19 -30.05
C ALA A 377 7.70 -14.79 -29.45
N HIS A 378 7.07 -15.68 -28.67
CA HIS A 378 5.83 -15.38 -27.95
C HIS A 378 6.06 -14.35 -26.84
N VAL A 379 7.17 -14.50 -26.10
CA VAL A 379 7.60 -13.55 -25.06
C VAL A 379 7.79 -12.16 -25.66
N PHE A 380 8.59 -12.03 -26.71
CA PHE A 380 8.85 -10.76 -27.38
C PHE A 380 7.56 -10.12 -27.88
N PHE A 381 6.71 -10.89 -28.56
CA PHE A 381 5.42 -10.41 -29.05
C PHE A 381 4.55 -9.84 -27.92
N LEU A 382 4.39 -10.59 -26.82
CA LEU A 382 3.56 -10.14 -25.69
C LEU A 382 4.15 -8.89 -25.03
N VAL A 383 5.45 -8.86 -24.75
CA VAL A 383 6.10 -7.69 -24.13
C VAL A 383 5.98 -6.44 -25.02
N GLU A 384 6.18 -6.56 -26.33
CA GLU A 384 6.03 -5.43 -27.25
C GLU A 384 4.57 -4.90 -27.27
N ARG A 385 3.58 -5.78 -27.08
CA ARG A 385 2.17 -5.39 -26.95
C ARG A 385 1.83 -4.68 -25.64
N ILE A 386 2.61 -4.85 -24.57
CA ILE A 386 2.46 -4.03 -23.36
C ILE A 386 2.70 -2.55 -23.68
N SER A 387 3.72 -2.24 -24.49
CA SER A 387 4.04 -0.86 -24.85
C SER A 387 2.98 -0.19 -25.74
N ASN A 388 2.10 -0.96 -26.38
CA ASN A 388 1.13 -0.47 -27.35
C ASN A 388 -0.16 -1.30 -27.27
N ILE A 389 -1.04 -0.86 -26.36
CA ILE A 389 -2.35 -1.43 -26.07
C ILE A 389 -3.39 -1.24 -27.19
N ASN A 390 -3.03 -0.60 -28.29
CA ASN A 390 -3.92 -0.46 -29.44
C ASN A 390 -3.71 -1.62 -30.42
N ASP A 391 -4.75 -1.94 -31.17
CA ASP A 391 -4.73 -3.02 -32.17
C ASP A 391 -3.85 -2.69 -33.39
N LYS A 392 -3.36 -1.46 -33.47
CA LYS A 392 -2.52 -0.97 -34.58
C LYS A 392 -1.07 -1.37 -34.39
N ILE A 393 -0.51 -2.04 -35.39
CA ILE A 393 0.90 -2.42 -35.46
C ILE A 393 1.75 -1.21 -35.88
N LEU A 394 2.79 -0.92 -35.12
CA LEU A 394 3.79 0.11 -35.42
C LEU A 394 5.05 -0.56 -35.97
N SER A 395 5.04 -0.91 -37.26
CA SER A 395 6.06 -1.76 -37.88
C SER A 395 7.49 -1.23 -37.71
N SER A 396 7.70 0.07 -37.86
CA SER A 396 9.03 0.68 -37.66
C SER A 396 9.55 0.56 -36.23
N LYS A 397 8.65 0.66 -35.23
CA LYS A 397 9.02 0.49 -33.83
C LYS A 397 9.41 -0.96 -33.55
N ILE A 398 8.66 -1.91 -34.11
CA ILE A 398 8.93 -3.35 -33.93
C ILE A 398 10.28 -3.70 -34.58
N ASP A 399 10.52 -3.24 -35.81
CA ASP A 399 11.80 -3.42 -36.51
C ASP A 399 12.98 -2.88 -35.70
N ASP A 400 12.88 -1.63 -35.21
CA ASP A 400 13.91 -1.00 -34.36
C ASP A 400 14.14 -1.79 -33.06
N THR A 401 13.07 -2.33 -32.47
CA THR A 401 13.13 -3.07 -31.19
C THR A 401 13.74 -4.45 -31.38
N LEU A 402 13.41 -5.16 -32.47
CA LEU A 402 14.02 -6.44 -32.84
C LEU A 402 15.53 -6.28 -33.05
N LYS A 403 15.94 -5.32 -33.89
CA LYS A 403 17.37 -5.02 -34.13
C LYS A 403 18.12 -4.79 -32.82
N GLN A 404 17.59 -3.90 -31.98
CA GLN A 404 18.24 -3.60 -30.70
C GLN A 404 18.27 -4.80 -29.75
N SER A 405 17.24 -5.64 -29.75
CA SER A 405 17.19 -6.80 -28.85
C SER A 405 18.24 -7.85 -29.24
N ILE A 406 18.44 -8.05 -30.54
CA ILE A 406 19.50 -8.90 -31.09
C ILE A 406 20.88 -8.30 -30.81
N ASP A 407 21.08 -7.01 -31.12
CA ASP A 407 22.37 -6.32 -30.92
C ASP A 407 22.86 -6.37 -29.46
N HIS A 408 21.92 -6.46 -28.51
CA HIS A 408 22.19 -6.54 -27.09
C HIS A 408 22.15 -7.97 -26.52
N ASN A 409 22.01 -9.00 -27.36
CA ASN A 409 21.89 -10.42 -26.97
C ASN A 409 20.77 -10.67 -25.95
N VAL A 410 19.62 -10.00 -26.12
CA VAL A 410 18.43 -10.20 -25.29
C VAL A 410 17.52 -11.27 -25.88
N ILE A 411 17.56 -11.42 -27.21
CA ILE A 411 16.88 -12.48 -27.94
C ILE A 411 17.86 -13.13 -28.91
N ASP A 412 17.58 -14.39 -29.27
CA ASP A 412 18.36 -15.14 -30.24
C ASP A 412 18.14 -14.63 -31.69
N ASN A 413 19.09 -14.94 -32.58
CA ASN A 413 19.08 -14.47 -33.97
C ASN A 413 17.97 -15.11 -34.83
N ASP A 414 17.45 -16.27 -34.44
CA ASP A 414 16.38 -17.02 -35.12
C ASP A 414 14.98 -16.63 -34.64
N THR A 415 14.86 -16.03 -33.45
CA THR A 415 13.60 -15.54 -32.86
C THR A 415 12.79 -14.59 -33.75
N PRO A 416 13.37 -13.65 -34.53
CA PRO A 416 12.61 -12.74 -35.39
C PRO A 416 11.68 -13.44 -36.39
N GLU A 417 12.09 -14.56 -36.98
CA GLU A 417 11.25 -15.31 -37.94
C GLU A 417 9.96 -15.79 -37.27
N GLY A 418 10.08 -16.32 -36.06
CA GLY A 418 8.95 -16.71 -35.21
C GLY A 418 8.05 -15.53 -34.85
N VAL A 419 8.63 -14.38 -34.51
CA VAL A 419 7.88 -13.16 -34.17
C VAL A 419 7.04 -12.68 -35.37
N ILE A 420 7.63 -12.63 -36.56
CA ILE A 420 6.91 -12.23 -37.78
C ILE A 420 5.77 -13.20 -38.10
N LYS A 421 6.01 -14.51 -37.95
CA LYS A 421 4.96 -15.53 -38.11
C LYS A 421 3.78 -15.26 -37.19
N ILE A 422 4.03 -14.94 -35.91
CA ILE A 422 2.98 -14.60 -34.94
C ILE A 422 2.21 -13.35 -35.39
N TYR A 423 2.88 -12.25 -35.75
CA TYR A 423 2.18 -11.03 -36.20
C TYR A 423 1.34 -11.28 -37.45
N ARG A 424 1.85 -12.05 -38.42
CA ARG A 424 1.11 -12.43 -39.63
C ARG A 424 -0.16 -13.20 -39.26
N ASP A 425 -0.06 -14.12 -38.32
CA ASP A 425 -1.19 -14.93 -37.85
C ASP A 425 -2.24 -14.09 -37.10
N MET A 426 -1.80 -13.13 -36.28
CA MET A 426 -2.68 -12.20 -35.57
C MET A 426 -3.43 -11.25 -36.52
N VAL A 427 -2.77 -10.79 -37.60
CA VAL A 427 -3.42 -9.99 -38.65
C VAL A 427 -4.44 -10.83 -39.42
N LYS A 428 -4.09 -12.07 -39.80
CA LYS A 428 -5.03 -13.00 -40.45
C LYS A 428 -6.26 -13.29 -39.60
N LYS A 429 -6.08 -13.46 -38.28
CA LYS A 429 -7.15 -13.67 -37.30
C LYS A 429 -7.96 -12.40 -36.98
N GLY A 430 -7.61 -11.26 -37.57
CA GLY A 430 -8.30 -9.98 -37.34
C GLY A 430 -8.09 -9.38 -35.95
N LYS A 431 -7.12 -9.88 -35.18
CA LYS A 431 -6.82 -9.40 -33.81
C LYS A 431 -5.95 -8.15 -33.82
N LEU A 432 -5.14 -7.98 -34.85
CA LEU A 432 -4.28 -6.81 -35.07
C LEU A 432 -4.47 -6.26 -36.48
N SER A 433 -4.23 -4.97 -36.64
CA SER A 433 -4.28 -4.29 -37.93
C SER A 433 -2.98 -3.50 -38.18
N PRO A 434 -2.35 -3.61 -39.36
CA PRO A 434 -1.25 -2.75 -39.72
C PRO A 434 -1.68 -1.28 -39.69
N ARG A 435 -0.88 -0.40 -39.08
CA ARG A 435 -1.11 1.05 -39.22
C ARG A 435 -0.88 1.52 -40.66
N ASP A 436 0.14 0.95 -41.29
CA ASP A 436 0.51 1.14 -42.69
C ASP A 436 0.89 -0.22 -43.27
N THR A 437 0.15 -0.67 -44.28
CA THR A 437 0.30 -1.98 -44.91
C THR A 437 1.67 -2.14 -45.57
N ASP A 438 2.23 -1.08 -46.17
CA ASP A 438 3.52 -1.17 -46.86
C ASP A 438 4.68 -1.22 -45.87
N SER A 439 4.58 -0.52 -44.74
CA SER A 439 5.54 -0.68 -43.63
C SER A 439 5.51 -2.10 -43.04
N PHE A 440 4.33 -2.74 -43.00
CA PHE A 440 4.18 -4.09 -42.46
C PHE A 440 4.73 -5.14 -43.42
N ARG A 441 4.55 -4.97 -44.74
CA ARG A 441 5.23 -5.79 -45.75
C ARG A 441 6.75 -5.71 -45.61
N ARG A 442 7.31 -4.50 -45.52
CA ARG A 442 8.76 -4.32 -45.29
C ARG A 442 9.27 -4.97 -44.01
N LEU A 443 8.50 -4.90 -42.92
CA LEU A 443 8.84 -5.60 -41.68
C LEU A 443 8.89 -7.11 -41.89
N ILE A 444 7.95 -7.67 -42.64
CA ILE A 444 7.96 -9.09 -42.99
C ILE A 444 9.19 -9.41 -43.84
N ASP A 445 9.45 -8.65 -44.90
CA ASP A 445 10.55 -8.92 -45.84
C ASP A 445 11.94 -8.80 -45.18
N ASN A 446 12.07 -8.04 -44.11
CA ASN A 446 13.33 -7.89 -43.37
C ASN A 446 13.69 -9.10 -42.50
N TRP A 447 12.71 -9.93 -42.11
CA TRP A 447 12.85 -10.90 -41.01
C TRP A 447 12.15 -12.25 -41.28
N ALA A 448 11.54 -12.43 -42.46
CA ALA A 448 10.97 -13.68 -42.94
C ALA A 448 11.92 -14.32 -43.95
#